data_AF-A0A4R0T4E7-F1
#
_entry.id   AF-A0A4R0T4E7-F1
#
_cell.length_a   1.000
_cell.length_b   1.000
_cell.length_c   1.000
_cell.angle_alpha   90.00
_cell.angle_beta   90.00
_cell.angle_gamma   90.00
#
_symmetry.space_group_name_H-M   'P 1'
#
loop_
_entity.id
_entity.type
_entity.pdbx_description
1 polymer ?
#
loop_
_entity_poly.entity_id
_entity_poly.type
_entity_poly.pdbx_seq_one_letter_code
_entity_poly.pdbx_strand_id
1 'polypeptide(L)'
;MSSNRTHNRAFKKAKQAFFEDGKRLDALDDPAADCWICRGRIDYSVPPGTTDMSHELDHYYPVRDYPDLQDDPAGFRHSHRKCNRERGAGQPRLDLGDVIPAWW
;
A
#
# COMPACT_ATOMS: atom_id res chain seq x y z
N MET A 1 -1.90 14.96 -18.08
CA MET A 1 -0.66 15.23 -17.33
C MET A 1 0.13 13.93 -17.27
N SER A 2 1.25 13.86 -17.99
CA SER A 2 2.06 12.64 -18.08
C SER A 2 2.64 12.27 -16.71
N SER A 3 2.44 11.03 -16.30
CA SER A 3 3.00 10.49 -15.06
C SER A 3 4.52 10.42 -15.20
N ASN A 4 5.27 11.26 -14.46
CA ASN A 4 6.73 11.20 -14.30
C ASN A 4 7.18 9.94 -13.51
N ARG A 5 6.48 8.82 -13.67
CA ARG A 5 6.82 7.56 -12.99
C ARG A 5 7.96 6.89 -13.71
N THR A 6 9.12 6.86 -13.06
CA THR A 6 10.29 6.17 -13.58
C THR A 6 10.19 4.69 -13.23
N HIS A 7 9.80 3.84 -14.18
CA HIS A 7 9.77 2.39 -13.99
C HIS A 7 11.10 1.76 -14.40
N ASN A 8 12.13 1.94 -13.58
CA ASN A 8 13.45 1.35 -13.82
C ASN A 8 13.54 -0.10 -13.26
N ARG A 9 14.62 -0.81 -13.60
CA ARG A 9 14.84 -2.19 -13.14
C ARG A 9 15.02 -2.29 -11.62
N ALA A 10 15.62 -1.27 -11.00
CA ALA A 10 15.82 -1.22 -9.55
C ALA A 10 14.48 -1.13 -8.81
N PHE A 11 13.56 -0.27 -9.27
CA PHE A 11 12.19 -0.16 -8.75
C PHE A 11 11.43 -1.48 -8.87
N LYS A 12 11.52 -2.18 -10.01
CA LYS A 12 10.90 -3.51 -10.15
C LYS A 12 11.45 -4.51 -9.12
N LYS A 13 12.76 -4.50 -8.88
CA LYS A 13 13.41 -5.34 -7.87
C LYS A 13 12.96 -4.97 -6.46
N ALA A 14 12.92 -3.68 -6.14
CA ALA A 14 12.48 -3.18 -4.84
C ALA A 14 11.00 -3.51 -4.57
N LYS A 15 10.14 -3.36 -5.58
CA LYS A 15 8.72 -3.74 -5.50
C LYS A 15 8.54 -5.23 -5.25
N GLN A 16 9.31 -6.09 -5.92
CA GLN A 16 9.26 -7.53 -5.68
C GLN A 16 9.75 -7.87 -4.28
N ALA A 17 10.89 -7.32 -3.86
CA ALA A 17 11.44 -7.55 -2.52
C ALA A 17 10.46 -7.10 -1.42
N PHE A 18 9.80 -5.96 -1.61
CA PHE A 18 8.77 -5.48 -0.70
C PHE A 18 7.56 -6.42 -0.63
N PHE A 19 7.11 -6.96 -1.76
CA PHE A 19 6.03 -7.96 -1.76
C PHE A 19 6.42 -9.25 -1.01
N GLU A 20 7.63 -9.77 -1.23
CA GLU A 20 8.11 -10.96 -0.50
C GLU A 20 8.26 -10.70 0.99
N ASP A 21 8.68 -9.50 1.39
CA ASP A 21 8.75 -9.10 2.80
C ASP A 21 7.36 -9.06 3.44
N GLY A 22 6.39 -8.43 2.77
CA GLY A 22 4.98 -8.42 3.23
C GLY A 22 4.42 -9.84 3.37
N LYS A 23 4.72 -10.73 2.41
CA LYS A 23 4.32 -12.15 2.48
C LYS A 23 4.96 -12.88 3.67
N ARG A 24 6.23 -12.58 3.99
CA ARG A 24 6.92 -13.13 5.16
C ARG A 24 6.29 -12.63 6.46
N LEU A 25 5.96 -11.34 6.54
CA LEU A 25 5.31 -10.73 7.70
C LEU A 25 3.89 -11.29 7.90
N ASP A 26 3.11 -11.46 6.82
CA ASP A 26 1.79 -12.08 6.85
C ASP A 26 1.84 -13.52 7.40
N ALA A 27 2.86 -14.29 7.00
CA ALA A 27 3.07 -15.65 7.53
C ALA A 27 3.42 -15.68 9.03
N LEU A 28 3.88 -14.56 9.59
CA LEU A 28 4.16 -14.38 11.01
C LEU A 28 2.99 -13.74 11.78
N ASP A 29 1.85 -13.49 11.10
CA ASP A 29 0.71 -12.76 11.66
C ASP A 29 1.10 -11.35 12.17
N ASP A 30 2.08 -10.72 11.50
CA ASP A 30 2.58 -9.39 11.87
C ASP A 30 1.68 -8.31 11.23
N PRO A 31 1.06 -7.41 12.03
CA PRO A 31 0.20 -6.35 11.51
C PRO A 31 0.93 -5.34 10.62
N ALA A 32 2.27 -5.38 10.55
CA ALA A 32 3.03 -4.63 9.56
C ALA A 32 2.71 -5.08 8.11
N ALA A 33 2.22 -6.31 7.91
CA ALA A 33 1.79 -6.82 6.60
C ALA A 33 0.39 -6.32 6.18
N ASP A 34 -0.38 -5.77 7.11
CA ASP A 34 -1.74 -5.33 6.88
C ASP A 34 -1.78 -4.05 6.02
N CYS A 35 -2.94 -3.83 5.40
CA CYS A 35 -3.18 -2.63 4.64
C CYS A 35 -3.03 -1.39 5.53
N TRP A 36 -2.07 -0.52 5.21
CA TRP A 36 -1.81 0.68 6.02
C TRP A 36 -2.97 1.69 6.02
N ILE A 37 -3.91 1.55 5.06
CA ILE A 37 -5.08 2.41 4.90
C ILE A 37 -6.24 1.91 5.77
N CYS A 38 -6.69 0.66 5.57
CA CYS A 38 -7.88 0.12 6.24
C CYS A 38 -7.56 -0.82 7.42
N ARG A 39 -6.28 -1.12 7.66
CA ARG A 39 -5.78 -2.06 8.70
C ARG A 39 -6.27 -3.50 8.55
N GLY A 40 -6.88 -3.85 7.43
CA GLY A 40 -7.27 -5.22 7.11
C GLY A 40 -6.13 -6.02 6.47
N ARG A 41 -6.13 -7.33 6.71
CA ARG A 41 -5.19 -8.29 6.12
C ARG A 41 -5.24 -8.28 4.59
N ILE A 42 -4.07 -8.30 3.95
CA ILE A 42 -3.91 -8.35 2.49
C ILE A 42 -3.84 -9.81 2.02
N ASP A 43 -4.41 -10.11 0.85
CA ASP A 43 -4.26 -11.43 0.23
C ASP A 43 -2.91 -11.54 -0.50
N TYR A 44 -1.91 -12.11 0.18
CA TYR A 44 -0.59 -12.43 -0.38
C TYR A 44 -0.55 -13.78 -1.12
N SER A 45 -1.66 -14.53 -1.19
CA SER A 45 -1.71 -15.82 -1.89
C SER A 45 -1.80 -15.66 -3.41
N VAL A 46 -2.24 -14.49 -3.88
CA VAL A 46 -2.36 -14.14 -5.30
C VAL A 46 -1.24 -13.20 -5.75
N PRO A 47 -0.92 -13.14 -7.06
CA PRO A 47 0.10 -12.22 -7.54
C PRO A 47 -0.30 -10.74 -7.27
N PRO A 48 0.67 -9.85 -6.98
CA PRO A 48 0.38 -8.46 -6.64
C PRO A 48 -0.29 -7.70 -7.79
N GLY A 49 -1.32 -6.91 -7.47
CA GLY A 49 -2.07 -6.08 -8.43
C GLY A 49 -3.12 -6.82 -9.28
N THR A 50 -3.44 -8.07 -8.94
CA THR A 50 -4.39 -8.92 -9.71
C THR A 50 -5.83 -8.84 -9.22
N THR A 51 -6.07 -8.87 -7.91
CA THR A 51 -7.41 -8.76 -7.29
C THR A 51 -7.52 -7.52 -6.44
N ASP A 52 -8.73 -7.12 -6.07
CA ASP A 52 -8.95 -5.94 -5.21
C ASP A 52 -8.34 -6.09 -3.81
N MET A 53 -8.28 -7.34 -3.31
CA MET A 53 -7.65 -7.69 -2.04
C MET A 53 -6.16 -8.04 -2.17
N SER A 54 -5.62 -8.13 -3.39
CA SER A 54 -4.20 -8.38 -3.61
C SER A 54 -3.34 -7.21 -3.15
N HIS A 55 -2.09 -7.53 -2.83
CA HIS A 55 -1.09 -6.53 -2.49
C HIS A 55 -0.81 -5.56 -3.66
N GLU A 56 -0.79 -4.27 -3.37
CA GLU A 56 -0.21 -3.22 -4.20
C GLU A 56 0.75 -2.37 -3.36
N LEU A 57 1.96 -2.12 -3.88
CA LEU A 57 2.90 -1.20 -3.25
C LEU A 57 2.33 0.22 -3.36
N ASP A 58 2.06 0.83 -2.22
CA ASP A 58 1.65 2.22 -2.13
C ASP A 58 2.80 3.11 -1.67
N HIS A 59 2.78 4.36 -2.11
CA HIS A 59 3.70 5.40 -1.71
C HIS A 59 3.02 6.27 -0.66
N TYR A 60 3.61 6.32 0.54
CA TYR A 60 3.18 7.23 1.59
C TYR A 60 3.16 8.69 1.08
N TYR A 61 4.24 9.10 0.42
CA TYR A 61 4.33 10.35 -0.34
C TYR A 61 3.89 10.12 -1.79
N PRO A 62 2.75 10.70 -2.24
CA PRO A 62 2.29 10.49 -3.60
C PRO A 62 3.33 10.90 -4.64
N VAL A 63 3.65 10.00 -5.58
CA VAL A 63 4.66 10.25 -6.63
C VAL A 63 4.35 11.50 -7.46
N ARG A 64 3.08 11.88 -7.58
CA ARG A 64 2.67 13.12 -8.26
C ARG A 64 3.27 14.37 -7.60
N ASP A 65 3.28 14.38 -6.27
CA ASP A 65 3.66 15.54 -5.46
C ASP A 65 5.13 15.43 -4.99
N TYR A 66 5.66 14.19 -4.93
CA TYR A 66 7.02 13.86 -4.51
C TYR A 66 7.70 12.86 -5.47
N PRO A 67 7.98 13.26 -6.73
CA PRO A 67 8.56 12.36 -7.72
C PRO A 67 9.95 11.84 -7.32
N ASP A 68 10.74 12.63 -6.61
CA ASP A 68 12.09 12.26 -6.16
C ASP A 68 12.10 11.14 -5.10
N LEU A 69 10.95 10.91 -4.43
CA LEU A 69 10.78 9.87 -3.41
C LEU A 69 10.16 8.59 -3.98
N GLN A 70 9.97 8.49 -5.29
CA GLN A 70 9.32 7.32 -5.91
C GLN A 70 10.04 6.00 -5.60
N ASP A 71 11.37 6.02 -5.61
CA ASP A 71 12.19 4.82 -5.43
C ASP A 71 12.69 4.64 -3.99
N ASP A 72 12.30 5.52 -3.06
CA ASP A 72 12.69 5.47 -1.64
C ASP A 72 11.89 4.39 -0.89
N PRO A 73 12.53 3.29 -0.45
CA PRO A 73 11.85 2.22 0.27
C PRO A 73 11.24 2.65 1.60
N ALA A 74 11.75 3.72 2.23
CA ALA A 74 11.20 4.23 3.48
C ALA A 74 9.75 4.73 3.32
N GLY A 75 9.38 5.12 2.09
CA GLY A 75 8.03 5.56 1.72
C GLY A 75 7.08 4.44 1.31
N PHE A 76 7.54 3.19 1.17
CA PHE A 76 6.69 2.10 0.71
C PHE A 76 5.75 1.60 1.81
N ARG A 77 4.50 1.30 1.45
CA ARG A 77 3.49 0.76 2.35
C ARG A 77 2.72 -0.38 1.70
N HIS A 78 2.39 -1.38 2.50
CA HIS A 78 1.53 -2.49 2.08
C HIS A 78 0.09 -2.02 2.01
N SER A 79 -0.56 -2.19 0.86
CA SER A 79 -1.96 -1.80 0.68
C SER A 79 -2.72 -2.83 -0.15
N HIS A 80 -4.04 -2.90 0.05
CA HIS A 80 -4.91 -3.51 -0.94
C HIS A 80 -4.90 -2.66 -2.21
N ARG A 81 -4.92 -3.33 -3.36
CA ARG A 81 -5.09 -2.69 -4.66
C ARG A 81 -6.31 -1.76 -4.69
N LYS A 82 -7.44 -2.18 -4.13
CA LYS A 82 -8.65 -1.35 -4.04
C LYS A 82 -8.41 -0.07 -3.24
N CYS A 83 -7.90 -0.20 -2.01
CA CYS A 83 -7.66 0.93 -1.12
C CYS A 83 -6.67 1.94 -1.70
N ASN A 84 -5.58 1.45 -2.33
CA ASN A 84 -4.59 2.31 -2.99
C ASN A 84 -5.23 3.14 -4.11
N ARG A 85 -6.03 2.48 -4.97
CA ARG A 85 -6.71 3.15 -6.09
C ARG A 85 -7.74 4.17 -5.62
N GLU A 86 -8.50 3.85 -4.58
CA GLU A 86 -9.50 4.75 -3.99
C GLU A 86 -8.86 5.95 -3.28
N ARG A 87 -7.69 5.77 -2.68
CA ARG A 87 -6.88 6.86 -2.10
C ARG A 87 -6.35 7.79 -3.20
N GLY A 88 -5.85 7.23 -4.29
CA GLY A 88 -5.21 7.99 -5.36
C GLY A 88 -4.01 8.80 -4.84
N ALA A 89 -3.94 10.08 -5.17
CA ALA A 89 -2.93 11.00 -4.63
C ALA A 89 -3.39 11.74 -3.36
N GLY A 90 -4.53 11.35 -2.79
CA GLY A 90 -5.06 11.93 -1.56
C GLY A 90 -4.43 11.33 -0.30
N GLN A 91 -4.85 11.84 0.85
CA GLN A 91 -4.54 11.19 2.12
C GLN A 91 -5.42 9.95 2.31
N PRO A 92 -4.96 8.93 3.07
CA PRO A 92 -5.84 7.86 3.52
C PRO A 92 -7.06 8.49 4.16
N ARG A 93 -8.25 8.11 3.69
CA ARG A 93 -9.46 8.39 4.45
C ARG A 93 -9.35 7.48 5.67
N LEU A 94 -8.96 8.07 6.81
CA LEU A 94 -9.18 7.42 8.09
C LEU A 94 -10.68 7.18 8.15
N ASP A 95 -11.08 5.91 8.07
CA ASP A 95 -12.44 5.59 8.46
C ASP A 95 -12.58 6.05 9.91
N LEU A 96 -13.62 6.83 10.15
CA LEU A 96 -13.90 7.33 11.48
C LEU A 96 -14.18 6.07 12.30
N GLY A 97 -13.22 5.69 13.17
CA GLY A 97 -13.31 4.48 13.98
C GLY A 97 -14.69 4.35 14.60
N ASP A 98 -15.18 3.11 14.72
CA ASP A 98 -16.53 2.72 15.15
C ASP A 98 -17.33 3.90 15.73
N VAL A 99 -18.34 4.36 15.00
CA VAL A 99 -19.31 5.34 15.50
C VAL A 99 -19.84 4.84 16.84
N ILE A 100 -19.24 5.35 17.93
CA ILE A 100 -19.74 5.19 19.27
C ILE A 100 -21.13 5.82 19.29
N PRO A 101 -22.20 5.06 19.58
CA PRO A 101 -23.53 5.64 19.70
C PRO A 101 -23.51 6.78 20.72
N ALA A 102 -24.21 7.87 20.43
CA ALA A 102 -24.16 9.14 21.16
C ALA A 102 -24.76 9.10 22.59
N TRP A 103 -24.84 7.94 23.23
CA TRP A 103 -25.50 7.75 24.53
C TRP A 103 -24.71 6.82 25.46
N TRP A 104 -23.52 7.29 25.84
CA TRP A 104 -22.66 6.75 26.89
C TRP A 104 -22.28 7.87 27.87
#